data_AF-A0A933NT34-F1
#
_entry.id   AF-A0A933NT34-F1
#
_cell.length_a   1.000
_cell.length_b   1.000
_cell.length_c   1.000
_cell.angle_alpha   90.00
_cell.angle_beta   90.00
_cell.angle_gamma   90.00
#
_symmetry.space_group_name_H-M   'P 1'
#
loop_
_entity.id
_entity.type
_entity.pdbx_description
1 polymer ?
#
loop_
_entity_poly.entity_id
_entity_poly.type
_entity_poly.pdbx_seq_one_letter_code
_entity_poly.pdbx_strand_id
1 'polypeptide(L)'
;MDAFDADVLIFAASASHPLGARVRSLFSGPATDEHVGVGSLLLLPEVMSRPMRESSADEVADLNGLLAHLDLRPLDRMTAQIATALAAKYRLRAPDAVQLATGVNAGATRFLTNNSRDFPKSITEIDITYPLDLPAAT
;
A
#
# COMPACT_ATOMS: atom_id res chain seq x y z
N MET A 1 -2.16 12.81 0.91
CA MET A 1 -2.46 11.58 0.14
C MET A 1 -1.58 10.47 0.70
N ASP A 2 -2.16 9.30 0.96
CA ASP A 2 -1.44 8.14 1.49
C ASP A 2 -0.96 7.20 0.37
N ALA A 3 0.15 6.51 0.57
CA ALA A 3 0.63 5.42 -0.27
C ALA A 3 0.49 4.08 0.48
N PHE A 4 0.11 3.01 -0.22
CA PHE A 4 -0.23 1.72 0.41
C PHE A 4 0.70 0.59 -0.06
N ASP A 5 1.15 -0.22 0.90
CA ASP A 5 1.80 -1.51 0.69
C ASP A 5 0.75 -2.63 0.55
N ALA A 6 1.17 -3.77 0.02
CA ALA A 6 0.34 -4.96 -0.17
C ALA A 6 -0.18 -5.52 1.17
N ASP A 7 0.66 -5.56 2.20
CA ASP A 7 0.32 -6.20 3.47
C ASP A 7 -0.87 -5.52 4.18
N VAL A 8 -0.90 -4.18 4.18
CA VAL A 8 -2.00 -3.40 4.75
C VAL A 8 -3.30 -3.54 3.95
N LEU A 9 -3.23 -3.73 2.63
CA LEU A 9 -4.42 -4.01 1.82
C LEU A 9 -4.97 -5.42 2.06
N ILE A 10 -4.09 -6.41 2.22
CA ILE A 10 -4.48 -7.78 2.60
C ILE A 10 -5.18 -7.77 3.96
N PHE A 11 -4.64 -7.03 4.93
CA PHE A 11 -5.29 -6.86 6.23
C PHE A 11 -6.62 -6.14 6.12
N ALA A 12 -6.68 -5.07 5.32
CA ALA A 12 -7.88 -4.28 5.12
C ALA A 12 -8.99 -5.07 4.42
N ALA A 13 -8.69 -6.04 3.55
CA ALA A 13 -9.68 -6.92 2.92
C ALA A 13 -10.28 -7.90 3.95
N SER A 14 -9.47 -8.46 4.84
CA SER A 14 -9.94 -9.40 5.86
C SER A 14 -10.75 -8.72 6.98
N ALA A 15 -12.08 -8.91 6.98
CA ALA A 15 -12.99 -8.31 7.98
C ALA A 15 -12.68 -8.66 9.44
N SER A 16 -12.08 -9.82 9.68
CA SER A 16 -11.70 -10.30 11.02
C SER A 16 -10.29 -9.84 11.44
N HIS A 17 -9.52 -9.17 10.58
CA HIS A 17 -8.14 -8.83 10.90
C HIS A 17 -8.08 -7.64 11.88
N PRO A 18 -7.48 -7.79 13.08
CA PRO A 18 -7.49 -6.73 14.11
C PRO A 18 -6.88 -5.40 13.65
N LEU A 19 -5.89 -5.45 12.75
CA LEU A 19 -5.27 -4.26 12.17
C LEU A 19 -6.00 -3.75 10.93
N GLY A 20 -6.81 -4.60 10.29
CA GLY A 20 -7.49 -4.30 9.03
C GLY A 20 -8.53 -3.18 9.17
N ALA A 21 -9.24 -3.13 10.28
CA ALA A 21 -10.28 -2.13 10.53
C ALA A 21 -9.75 -0.68 10.47
N ARG A 22 -8.54 -0.44 11.00
CA ARG A 22 -7.91 0.89 11.00
C ARG A 22 -7.48 1.33 9.61
N VAL A 23 -7.03 0.38 8.78
CA VAL A 23 -6.66 0.68 7.39
C VAL A 23 -7.94 0.89 6.57
N ARG A 24 -8.96 0.06 6.76
CA ARG A 24 -10.25 0.14 6.04
C ARG A 24 -10.99 1.45 6.28
N SER A 25 -10.88 2.05 7.48
CA SER A 25 -11.52 3.34 7.76
C SER A 25 -10.97 4.49 6.90
N LEU A 26 -9.75 4.36 6.36
CA LEU A 26 -9.18 5.33 5.41
C LEU A 26 -9.88 5.31 4.05
N PHE A 27 -10.58 4.22 3.73
CA PHE A 27 -11.34 4.05 2.48
C PHE A 27 -12.80 4.51 2.62
N SER A 28 -13.22 5.00 3.78
CA SER A 28 -14.62 5.41 4.06
C SER A 28 -14.92 6.89 3.73
N GLY A 29 -14.03 7.56 2.98
CA GLY A 29 -14.19 8.97 2.58
C GLY A 29 -15.28 9.21 1.54
N PRO A 30 -15.73 10.47 1.35
CA PRO A 30 -16.76 10.78 0.35
C PRO A 30 -16.29 10.39 -1.05
N ALA A 31 -17.20 9.82 -1.84
CA ALA A 31 -17.01 9.46 -3.24
C ALA A 31 -16.94 10.70 -4.15
N THR A 32 -16.04 11.63 -3.85
CA THR A 32 -15.52 12.55 -4.86
C THR A 32 -14.61 11.75 -5.79
N ASP A 33 -14.48 12.17 -7.05
CA ASP A 33 -13.61 11.57 -8.09
C ASP A 33 -12.09 11.53 -7.73
N GLU A 34 -11.75 11.73 -6.46
CA GLU A 34 -10.40 11.76 -5.93
C GLU A 34 -10.11 10.45 -5.20
N HIS A 35 -9.10 9.72 -5.68
CA HIS A 35 -8.61 8.49 -5.06
C HIS A 35 -8.21 8.72 -3.60
N VAL A 36 -8.48 7.76 -2.71
CA VAL A 36 -8.15 7.88 -1.27
C VAL A 36 -6.64 7.81 -1.02
N GLY A 37 -5.89 7.32 -2.00
CA GLY A 37 -4.44 7.29 -1.99
C GLY A 37 -3.86 6.76 -3.28
N VAL A 38 -2.57 6.45 -3.25
CA VAL A 38 -1.78 5.98 -4.39
C VAL A 38 -1.21 4.58 -4.10
N GLY A 39 -0.98 3.81 -5.15
CA GLY A 39 -0.30 2.51 -5.06
C GLY A 39 0.48 2.19 -6.33
N SER A 40 1.37 1.22 -6.25
CA SER A 40 2.01 0.68 -7.46
C SER A 40 1.08 -0.32 -8.15
N LEU A 41 1.11 -0.40 -9.49
CA LEU A 41 0.49 -1.53 -10.20
C LEU A 41 1.05 -2.89 -9.77
N LEU A 42 2.22 -2.96 -9.12
CA LEU A 42 2.74 -4.18 -8.52
C LEU A 42 1.87 -4.74 -7.38
N LEU A 43 1.01 -3.91 -6.77
CA LEU A 43 0.04 -4.38 -5.78
C LEU A 43 -0.87 -5.47 -6.36
N LEU A 44 -1.23 -5.39 -7.65
CA LEU A 44 -2.12 -6.37 -8.30
C LEU A 44 -1.60 -7.81 -8.16
N PRO A 45 -0.41 -8.17 -8.67
CA PRO A 45 0.10 -9.52 -8.49
C PRO A 45 0.42 -9.84 -7.03
N GLU A 46 0.78 -8.87 -6.19
CA GLU A 46 1.11 -9.13 -4.78
C GLU A 46 -0.11 -9.52 -3.94
N VAL A 47 -1.25 -8.87 -4.14
CA VAL A 47 -2.46 -9.16 -3.36
C VAL A 47 -3.37 -10.19 -4.04
N MET A 48 -3.40 -10.25 -5.38
CA MET A 48 -4.37 -11.11 -6.10
C MET A 48 -3.88 -12.54 -6.36
N SER A 49 -2.56 -12.77 -6.41
CA SER A 49 -2.03 -14.07 -6.84
C SER A 49 -2.47 -15.25 -5.97
N ARG A 50 -2.58 -15.04 -4.65
CA ARG A 50 -3.06 -16.07 -3.72
C ARG A 50 -4.57 -16.30 -3.84
N PRO A 51 -5.46 -15.31 -3.65
CA PRO A 51 -6.90 -15.53 -3.67
C PRO A 51 -7.41 -16.02 -5.03
N MET A 52 -6.79 -15.61 -6.15
CA MET A 52 -7.13 -16.16 -7.47
C MET A 52 -6.75 -17.64 -7.60
N ARG A 53 -5.59 -18.05 -7.07
CA ARG A 53 -5.14 -19.45 -7.07
C ARG A 53 -6.04 -20.33 -6.19
N GLU A 54 -6.52 -19.78 -5.08
CA GLU A 54 -7.39 -20.47 -4.12
C GLU A 54 -8.88 -20.38 -4.51
N SER A 55 -9.22 -19.70 -5.61
CA SER A 55 -10.61 -19.45 -6.05
C SER A 55 -11.48 -18.79 -4.96
N SER A 56 -10.87 -17.93 -4.15
CA SER A 56 -11.52 -17.17 -3.08
C SER A 56 -12.23 -15.94 -3.65
N ALA A 57 -13.46 -16.13 -4.17
CA ALA A 57 -14.21 -15.08 -4.87
C ALA A 57 -14.46 -13.84 -3.99
N ASP A 58 -14.77 -14.05 -2.71
CA ASP A 58 -15.03 -12.96 -1.76
C ASP A 58 -13.76 -12.14 -1.50
N GLU A 59 -12.61 -12.80 -1.27
CA GLU A 59 -11.33 -12.12 -1.05
C GLU A 59 -10.88 -11.33 -2.30
N VAL A 60 -11.11 -11.88 -3.50
CA VAL A 60 -10.87 -11.15 -4.77
C VAL A 60 -11.79 -9.92 -4.87
N ALA A 61 -13.06 -10.04 -4.52
CA ALA A 61 -14.01 -8.94 -4.56
C ALA A 61 -13.63 -7.83 -3.57
N ASP A 62 -13.27 -8.18 -2.34
CA ASP A 62 -12.85 -7.24 -1.29
C ASP A 62 -11.57 -6.48 -1.69
N LEU A 63 -10.56 -7.20 -2.22
CA LEU A 63 -9.32 -6.58 -2.69
C LEU A 63 -9.55 -5.67 -3.89
N ASN A 64 -10.40 -6.06 -4.85
CA ASN A 64 -10.76 -5.20 -5.98
C ASN A 64 -11.48 -3.94 -5.50
N GLY A 65 -12.37 -4.07 -4.52
CA GLY A 65 -13.05 -2.94 -3.89
C GLY A 65 -12.06 -1.93 -3.32
N LEU A 66 -11.03 -2.38 -2.59
CA LEU A 66 -9.98 -1.50 -2.08
C LEU A 66 -9.14 -0.87 -3.19
N LEU A 67 -8.64 -1.67 -4.14
CA LEU A 67 -7.78 -1.19 -5.22
C LEU A 67 -8.48 -0.16 -6.12
N ALA A 68 -9.79 -0.27 -6.31
CA ALA A 68 -10.57 0.69 -7.11
C ALA A 68 -10.58 2.11 -6.52
N HIS A 69 -10.26 2.27 -5.24
CA HIS A 69 -10.15 3.58 -4.59
C HIS A 69 -8.73 4.16 -4.65
N LEU A 70 -7.75 3.42 -5.17
CA LEU A 70 -6.36 3.85 -5.27
C LEU A 70 -6.01 4.31 -6.68
N ASP A 71 -5.24 5.38 -6.76
CA ASP A 71 -4.55 5.76 -7.99
C ASP A 71 -3.36 4.82 -8.20
N LEU A 72 -3.53 3.80 -9.05
CA LEU A 72 -2.48 2.82 -9.32
C LEU A 72 -1.54 3.31 -10.43
N ARG A 73 -0.28 3.53 -10.06
CA ARG A 73 0.75 4.07 -10.97
C ARG A 73 1.62 2.96 -11.58
N PRO A 74 1.94 3.05 -12.89
CA PRO A 74 2.90 2.16 -13.53
C PRO A 74 4.34 2.44 -13.07
N LEU A 75 5.18 1.40 -13.11
CA LEU A 75 6.63 1.56 -12.92
C LEU A 75 7.24 2.19 -14.17
N ASP A 76 7.41 3.51 -14.15
CA ASP A 76 8.13 4.25 -15.18
C ASP A 76 9.63 4.37 -14.86
N ARG A 77 10.39 4.98 -15.77
CA ARG A 77 11.85 5.16 -15.61
C ARG A 77 12.19 6.01 -14.39
N MET A 78 11.43 7.07 -14.11
CA MET A 78 11.68 7.95 -12.97
C MET A 78 11.49 7.18 -11.66
N THR A 79 10.37 6.48 -11.52
CA THR A 79 10.05 5.64 -10.37
C THR A 79 11.08 4.53 -10.19
N ALA A 80 11.56 3.92 -11.28
CA ALA A 80 12.61 2.90 -11.23
C ALA A 80 13.95 3.45 -10.72
N GLN A 81 14.32 4.67 -11.08
CA GLN A 81 15.54 5.33 -10.59
C GLN A 81 15.43 5.63 -9.09
N ILE A 82 14.30 6.16 -8.64
CA ILE A 82 14.00 6.37 -7.22
C ILE A 82 14.05 5.05 -6.46
N ALA A 83 13.39 3.99 -6.98
CA ALA A 83 13.40 2.66 -6.39
C ALA A 83 14.81 2.09 -6.27
N THR A 84 15.66 2.28 -7.28
CA THR A 84 17.06 1.83 -7.24
C THR A 84 17.83 2.54 -6.12
N ALA A 85 17.66 3.85 -5.97
CA ALA A 85 18.31 4.62 -4.91
C ALA A 85 17.82 4.19 -3.51
N LEU A 86 16.51 4.01 -3.33
CA LEU A 86 15.91 3.56 -2.08
C LEU A 86 16.32 2.12 -1.73
N ALA A 87 16.35 1.22 -2.72
CA ALA A 87 16.83 -0.16 -2.54
C ALA A 87 18.28 -0.19 -2.06
N ALA A 88 19.15 0.62 -2.66
CA ALA A 88 20.55 0.69 -2.24
C ALA A 88 20.71 1.28 -0.82
N LYS A 89 19.96 2.36 -0.51
CA LYS A 89 20.04 3.07 0.78
C LYS A 89 19.49 2.25 1.93
N TYR A 90 18.35 1.60 1.74
CA TYR A 90 17.59 0.90 2.77
C TYR A 90 17.67 -0.62 2.70
N ARG A 91 18.40 -1.17 1.70
CA ARG A 91 18.55 -2.61 1.45
C ARG A 91 17.21 -3.32 1.19
N LEU A 92 16.27 -2.60 0.59
CA LEU A 92 14.96 -3.13 0.20
C LEU A 92 15.09 -4.08 -0.99
N ARG A 93 14.20 -5.07 -1.05
CA ARG A 93 14.03 -5.87 -2.27
C ARG A 93 13.39 -5.00 -3.35
N ALA A 94 13.56 -5.40 -4.62
CA ALA A 94 13.06 -4.60 -5.74
C ALA A 94 11.55 -4.29 -5.67
N PRO A 95 10.64 -5.22 -5.33
CA PRO A 95 9.21 -4.91 -5.22
C PRO A 95 8.92 -3.87 -4.12
N ASP A 96 9.46 -4.11 -2.91
CA ASP A 96 9.35 -3.20 -1.76
C ASP A 96 9.84 -1.78 -2.10
N ALA A 97 10.98 -1.69 -2.79
CA ALA A 97 11.55 -0.42 -3.22
C ALA A 97 10.69 0.28 -4.27
N VAL A 98 10.05 -0.47 -5.18
CA VAL A 98 9.14 0.10 -6.20
C VAL A 98 7.88 0.64 -5.54
N GLN A 99 7.29 -0.06 -4.57
CA GLN A 99 6.14 0.45 -3.87
C GLN A 99 6.45 1.76 -3.12
N LEU A 100 7.55 1.78 -2.36
CA LEU A 100 7.98 2.98 -1.64
C LEU A 100 8.29 4.13 -2.61
N ALA A 101 9.01 3.85 -3.70
CA ALA A 101 9.30 4.83 -4.73
C ALA A 101 8.05 5.38 -5.41
N THR A 102 7.01 4.55 -5.58
CA THR A 102 5.74 4.99 -6.14
C THR A 102 5.09 6.06 -5.24
N GLY A 103 5.05 5.82 -3.93
CA GLY A 103 4.55 6.80 -2.96
C GLY A 103 5.36 8.09 -2.96
N VAL A 104 6.70 7.98 -2.92
CA VAL A 104 7.62 9.14 -2.94
C VAL A 104 7.44 9.95 -4.23
N ASN A 105 7.43 9.30 -5.40
CA ASN A 105 7.30 9.98 -6.70
C ASN A 105 5.92 10.65 -6.88
N ALA A 106 4.87 10.07 -6.30
CA ALA A 106 3.53 10.64 -6.32
C ALA A 106 3.33 11.76 -5.29
N GLY A 107 4.33 12.08 -4.46
CA GLY A 107 4.21 13.10 -3.42
C GLY A 107 3.29 12.67 -2.27
N ALA A 108 3.15 11.37 -2.01
CA ALA A 108 2.42 10.89 -0.85
C ALA A 108 3.11 11.35 0.44
N THR A 109 2.30 11.65 1.46
CA THR A 109 2.79 12.13 2.76
C THR A 109 3.12 10.97 3.70
N ARG A 110 2.43 9.84 3.55
CA ARG A 110 2.62 8.64 4.37
C ARG A 110 2.73 7.40 3.50
N PHE A 111 3.58 6.46 3.90
CA PHE A 111 3.62 5.11 3.35
C PHE A 111 3.11 4.12 4.40
N LEU A 112 1.98 3.48 4.12
CA LEU A 112 1.32 2.54 5.03
C LEU A 112 1.80 1.12 4.75
N THR A 113 2.41 0.51 5.76
CA THR A 113 2.94 -0.87 5.73
C THR A 113 2.86 -1.44 7.14
N ASN A 114 2.77 -2.75 7.29
CA ASN A 114 2.98 -3.43 8.57
C ASN A 114 4.40 -4.03 8.70
N ASN A 115 5.24 -3.91 7.65
CA ASN A 115 6.60 -4.43 7.62
C ASN A 115 7.62 -3.46 8.25
N SER A 116 7.57 -3.32 9.58
CA SER A 116 8.49 -2.46 10.35
C SER A 116 9.96 -2.88 10.30
N ARG A 117 10.24 -4.13 9.87
CA ARG A 117 11.60 -4.65 9.71
C ARG A 117 12.29 -3.99 8.52
N ASP A 118 11.62 -3.98 7.37
CA ASP A 118 12.21 -3.49 6.13
C ASP A 118 11.91 -2.00 5.92
N PHE A 119 10.82 -1.48 6.51
CA PHE A 119 10.45 -0.06 6.50
C PHE A 119 10.53 0.56 7.89
N PRO A 120 11.72 0.86 8.42
CA PRO A 120 11.84 1.55 9.70
C PRO A 120 11.44 3.03 9.57
N LYS A 121 11.04 3.63 10.69
CA LYS A 121 10.75 5.08 10.82
C LYS A 121 11.95 6.01 10.54
N SER A 122 13.14 5.45 10.28
CA SER A 122 14.32 6.19 9.85
C SER A 122 14.39 6.44 8.34
N ILE A 123 13.41 5.93 7.55
CA ILE A 123 13.20 6.38 6.18
C ILE A 123 12.81 7.86 6.20
N THR A 124 13.43 8.66 5.34
CA THR A 124 13.37 10.13 5.40
C THR A 124 12.55 10.76 4.29
N GLU A 125 12.31 10.01 3.22
CA GLU A 125 11.69 10.46 1.98
C GLU A 125 10.16 10.55 2.11
N ILE A 126 9.57 9.80 3.05
CA ILE A 126 8.14 9.74 3.31
C ILE A 126 7.89 9.18 4.73
N ASP A 127 6.83 9.64 5.40
CA ASP A 127 6.50 9.15 6.75
C ASP A 127 6.01 7.71 6.69
N ILE A 128 6.80 6.78 7.20
CA ILE A 128 6.33 5.40 7.37
C ILE A 128 5.26 5.38 8.46
N THR A 129 4.10 4.78 8.20
CA THR A 129 2.96 4.69 9.13
C THR A 129 2.51 3.25 9.26
N TYR A 130 2.51 2.71 10.48
CA TYR A 130 2.03 1.36 10.74
C TYR A 130 0.53 1.38 11.04
N PRO A 131 -0.22 0.27 10.83
CA PRO A 131 -1.65 0.23 11.16
C PRO A 131 -1.96 0.61 12.61
N LEU A 132 -1.06 0.31 13.56
CA LEU A 132 -1.22 0.66 14.97
C LEU A 132 -1.08 2.16 15.25
N ASP A 133 -0.43 2.91 14.36
CA ASP A 133 -0.27 4.36 14.48
C ASP A 133 -1.52 5.12 13.99
N LEU A 134 -2.40 4.45 13.24
CA LEU A 134 -3.66 5.03 12.77
C LEU A 134 -4.68 5.13 13.91
N PRO A 135 -5.64 6.08 13.88
CA PRO A 135 -6.74 6.11 14.84
C PRO A 135 -7.48 4.77 14.92
N ALA A 136 -8.07 4.48 16.08
CA ALA A 136 -8.98 3.36 16.20
C ALA A 136 -10.16 3.55 15.21
N ALA A 137 -10.60 2.48 14.58
CA ALA A 137 -11.80 2.53 13.74
C ALA A 137 -13.02 2.90 14.60
N THR A 138 -13.75 3.92 14.17
CA THR A 138 -15.05 4.32 14.72
C THR A 138 -16.16 3.38 14.28
#